data_AF-A0A533XNH0-F1
#
_entry.id   AF-A0A533XNH0-F1
#
_cell.length_a   1.000
_cell.length_b   1.000
_cell.length_c   1.000
_cell.angle_alpha   90.00
_cell.angle_beta   90.00
_cell.angle_gamma   90.00
#
_symmetry.space_group_name_H-M   'P 1'
#
loop_
_entity.id
_entity.type
_entity.pdbx_description
1 polymer ?
#
loop_
_entity_poly.entity_id
_entity_poly.type
_entity_poly.pdbx_seq_one_letter_code
_entity_poly.pdbx_strand_id
1 'polypeptide(L)'
;MKTVAVAFLWHLHQPYYTDPLTRTAPFPWVRLHATKGYFDMAVLLEEHPEMHAAVNITPSLLLQLQEQERGDVRDVFWSHAVCPAADLSADQRAFILRHFFAANWDTMVRPHERYYSLLIQRGRQIQDGDAERLTARFSAQDFLDLQVWHNLAWFGHRAVARYPALRQLISKGRQFTEDEKHEVLALQHEVLGQLVPLFKRLANRGQIELSTTPFFHPILPLLINTDFARRSRPESPVPSGFVHPEDARMQLRMAIEFHTSVFGQRPVGVWPSEGAVCPELVPMLAELGIRWAATDEGILAASVKEWNRTRSRVPLPRSGALGRHRIYLCPE
;
A
#
# COMPACT_ATOMS: atom_id res chain seq x y z
N MET A 1 -10.71 12.35 -35.34
CA MET A 1 -10.70 11.42 -34.18
C MET A 1 -11.27 12.16 -32.98
N LYS A 2 -12.05 11.51 -32.10
CA LYS A 2 -12.56 12.13 -30.86
C LYS A 2 -11.48 12.06 -29.78
N THR A 3 -11.19 13.18 -29.13
CA THR A 3 -10.24 13.24 -28.02
C THR A 3 -10.92 12.90 -26.69
N VAL A 4 -10.42 11.86 -26.01
CA VAL A 4 -10.85 11.47 -24.66
C VAL A 4 -9.80 11.96 -23.67
N ALA A 5 -10.25 12.60 -22.59
CA ALA A 5 -9.40 12.90 -21.44
C ALA A 5 -9.50 11.72 -20.46
N VAL A 6 -8.36 11.14 -20.10
CA VAL A 6 -8.26 10.03 -19.15
C VAL A 6 -7.47 10.53 -17.95
N ALA A 7 -7.98 10.27 -16.74
CA ALA A 7 -7.29 10.55 -15.49
C ALA A 7 -7.08 9.23 -14.75
N PHE A 8 -5.83 8.88 -14.49
CA PHE A 8 -5.48 7.77 -13.60
C PHE A 8 -5.34 8.31 -12.18
N LEU A 9 -6.06 7.70 -11.23
CA LEU A 9 -5.95 7.97 -9.81
C LEU A 9 -5.50 6.68 -9.13
N TRP A 10 -4.28 6.68 -8.58
CA TRP A 10 -3.73 5.52 -7.88
C TRP A 10 -3.72 5.77 -6.39
N HIS A 11 -4.30 4.85 -5.61
CA HIS A 11 -4.35 4.94 -4.15
C HIS A 11 -3.40 3.92 -3.51
N LEU A 12 -2.29 4.42 -2.97
CA LEU A 12 -1.27 3.61 -2.28
C LEU A 12 -1.52 3.72 -0.78
N HIS A 13 -2.04 2.65 -0.19
CA HIS A 13 -2.42 2.60 1.20
C HIS A 13 -1.92 1.32 1.88
N GLN A 14 -1.52 1.47 3.14
CA GLN A 14 -1.42 0.41 4.14
C GLN A 14 -1.96 0.96 5.48
N PRO A 15 -2.70 0.14 6.25
CA PRO A 15 -2.99 0.41 7.65
C PRO A 15 -1.72 0.75 8.44
N TYR A 16 -1.86 1.49 9.53
CA TYR A 16 -0.73 1.73 10.43
C TYR A 16 -0.51 0.50 11.31
N TYR A 17 0.57 -0.24 11.05
CA TYR A 17 0.87 -1.51 11.71
C TYR A 17 1.78 -1.37 12.93
N THR A 18 2.54 -0.29 13.03
CA THR A 18 3.57 -0.11 14.07
C THR A 18 2.93 -0.11 15.46
N ASP A 19 3.36 -1.04 16.31
CA ASP A 19 3.10 -0.98 17.75
C ASP A 19 3.99 0.11 18.37
N PRO A 20 3.42 1.18 18.95
CA PRO A 20 4.19 2.29 19.51
C PRO A 20 5.05 1.89 20.72
N LEU A 21 4.72 0.80 21.42
CA LEU A 21 5.46 0.32 22.58
C LEU A 21 6.68 -0.50 22.17
N THR A 22 6.48 -1.49 21.31
CA THR A 22 7.55 -2.42 20.91
C THR A 22 8.38 -1.92 19.73
N ARG A 23 7.90 -0.91 18.98
CA ARG A 23 8.50 -0.44 17.72
C ARG A 23 8.63 -1.57 16.69
N THR A 24 7.66 -2.48 16.68
CA THR A 24 7.59 -3.57 15.72
C THR A 24 6.32 -3.49 14.89
N ALA A 25 6.39 -3.99 13.66
CA ALA A 25 5.21 -4.19 12.81
C ALA A 25 4.94 -5.70 12.69
N PRO A 26 3.71 -6.18 12.96
CA PRO A 26 3.37 -7.60 12.84
C PRO A 26 3.37 -8.11 11.39
N PHE A 27 3.31 -7.21 10.41
CA PHE A 27 3.22 -7.57 9.00
C PHE A 27 4.27 -6.84 8.15
N PRO A 28 4.73 -7.47 7.05
CA PRO A 28 5.80 -6.94 6.22
C PRO A 28 5.27 -6.09 5.06
N TRP A 29 3.96 -5.82 5.03
CA TRP A 29 3.26 -5.30 3.85
C TRP A 29 3.76 -3.93 3.39
N VAL A 30 4.17 -3.06 4.32
CA VAL A 30 4.80 -1.78 3.98
C VAL A 30 6.07 -2.00 3.15
N ARG A 31 7.00 -2.82 3.63
CA ARG A 31 8.26 -3.14 2.95
C ARG A 31 8.04 -3.92 1.65
N LEU A 32 7.23 -4.97 1.67
CA LEU A 32 7.07 -5.86 0.52
C LEU A 32 6.28 -5.21 -0.62
N HIS A 33 5.27 -4.38 -0.32
CA HIS A 33 4.59 -3.59 -1.37
C HIS A 33 5.41 -2.39 -1.84
N ALA A 34 6.31 -1.85 -0.99
CA ALA A 34 7.30 -0.87 -1.46
C ALA A 34 8.16 -1.47 -2.57
N THR A 35 8.66 -2.70 -2.37
CA THR A 35 9.53 -3.40 -3.34
C THR A 35 8.80 -4.01 -4.54
N LYS A 36 7.47 -4.18 -4.44
CA LYS A 36 6.61 -4.69 -5.51
C LYS A 36 5.28 -3.94 -5.55
N GLY A 37 5.05 -3.26 -6.67
CA GLY A 37 3.89 -2.40 -6.85
C GLY A 37 4.32 -0.95 -6.79
N TYR A 38 4.59 -0.41 -5.60
CA TYR A 38 4.83 1.04 -5.45
C TYR A 38 6.08 1.51 -6.21
N PHE A 39 7.22 0.83 -6.02
CA PHE A 39 8.45 1.17 -6.74
C PHE A 39 8.30 0.94 -8.25
N ASP A 40 7.67 -0.16 -8.65
CA ASP A 40 7.44 -0.47 -10.07
C ASP A 40 6.58 0.58 -10.78
N MET A 41 5.51 1.06 -10.12
CA MET A 41 4.65 2.12 -10.65
C MET A 41 5.44 3.43 -10.84
N ALA A 42 6.31 3.77 -9.89
CA ALA A 42 7.14 4.96 -9.96
C ALA A 42 8.20 4.85 -11.07
N VAL A 43 8.84 3.69 -11.24
CA VAL A 43 9.79 3.45 -12.33
C VAL A 43 9.10 3.47 -13.70
N LEU A 44 7.89 2.90 -13.82
CA LEU A 44 7.11 2.98 -15.06
C LEU A 44 6.78 4.42 -15.44
N LEU A 45 6.41 5.26 -14.47
CA LEU A 45 6.24 6.70 -14.70
C LEU A 45 7.56 7.36 -15.13
N GLU A 46 8.68 6.95 -14.52
CA GLU A 46 10.00 7.47 -14.89
C GLU A 46 10.34 7.18 -16.37
N GLU A 47 10.07 5.94 -16.81
CA GLU A 47 10.29 5.42 -18.16
C GLU A 47 9.35 6.01 -19.23
N HIS A 48 8.18 6.53 -18.83
CA HIS A 48 7.16 7.10 -19.73
C HIS A 48 6.81 8.56 -19.35
N PRO A 49 7.69 9.54 -19.61
CA PRO A 49 7.51 10.93 -19.18
C PRO A 49 6.24 11.62 -19.69
N GLU A 50 5.67 11.15 -20.80
CA GLU A 50 4.43 11.65 -21.40
C GLU A 50 3.16 11.19 -20.65
N MET A 51 3.26 10.16 -19.82
CA MET A 51 2.15 9.64 -19.03
C MET A 51 2.00 10.48 -17.77
N HIS A 52 0.80 11.05 -17.57
CA HIS A 52 0.46 11.81 -16.38
C HIS A 52 -0.55 11.06 -15.52
N ALA A 53 -0.39 11.13 -14.19
CA ALA A 53 -1.27 10.48 -13.23
C ALA A 53 -1.41 11.29 -11.93
N ALA A 54 -2.49 11.07 -11.20
CA ALA A 54 -2.60 11.46 -9.81
C ALA A 54 -2.25 10.25 -8.94
N VAL A 55 -1.29 10.43 -8.03
CA VAL A 55 -0.88 9.39 -7.09
C VAL A 55 -1.21 9.86 -5.68
N ASN A 56 -2.09 9.12 -5.03
CA ASN A 56 -2.40 9.29 -3.62
C ASN A 56 -1.49 8.35 -2.82
N ILE A 57 -0.75 8.90 -1.86
CA ILE A 57 0.03 8.09 -0.91
C ILE A 57 -0.43 8.49 0.49
N THR A 58 -0.95 7.53 1.25
CA THR A 58 -1.53 7.86 2.56
C THR A 58 -0.46 8.29 3.56
N PRO A 59 -0.76 9.27 4.44
CA PRO A 59 0.20 9.68 5.47
C PRO A 59 0.65 8.53 6.38
N SER A 60 -0.28 7.63 6.75
CA SER A 60 0.04 6.42 7.52
C SER A 60 1.07 5.51 6.84
N LEU A 61 1.03 5.40 5.50
CA LEU A 61 1.99 4.61 4.73
C LEU A 61 3.33 5.34 4.67
N LEU A 62 3.32 6.64 4.36
CA LEU A 62 4.54 7.46 4.32
C LEU A 62 5.28 7.46 5.65
N LEU A 63 4.57 7.56 6.77
CA LEU A 63 5.15 7.48 8.11
C LEU A 63 5.86 6.15 8.32
N GLN A 64 5.20 5.02 8.04
CA GLN A 64 5.80 3.69 8.20
C GLN A 64 6.98 3.46 7.27
N LEU A 65 6.94 3.97 6.03
CA LEU A 65 8.07 3.91 5.11
C LEU A 65 9.29 4.63 5.69
N GLN A 66 9.10 5.82 6.28
CA GLN A 66 10.18 6.58 6.92
C GLN A 66 10.69 5.88 8.19
N GLU A 67 9.82 5.31 9.01
CA GLU A 67 10.21 4.56 10.21
C GLU A 67 11.05 3.32 9.86
N GLN A 68 10.67 2.59 8.81
CA GLN A 68 11.41 1.40 8.36
C GLN A 68 12.72 1.77 7.63
N GLU A 69 12.72 2.86 6.86
CA GLU A 69 13.92 3.39 6.19
C GLU A 69 14.98 3.88 7.18
N ARG A 70 14.58 4.51 8.29
CA ARG A 70 15.50 4.89 9.36
C ARG A 70 15.96 3.71 10.21
N GLY A 71 15.27 2.57 10.12
CA GLY A 71 15.50 1.41 10.96
C GLY A 71 14.90 1.53 12.37
N ASP A 72 14.06 2.54 12.61
CA ASP A 72 13.34 2.77 13.88
C ASP A 72 12.30 1.67 14.14
N VAL A 73 11.74 1.11 13.07
CA VAL A 73 10.75 0.03 13.11
C VAL A 73 11.18 -1.09 12.19
N ARG A 74 10.99 -2.33 12.64
CA ARG A 74 11.17 -3.54 11.82
C ARG A 74 9.93 -4.38 11.85
N ASP A 75 9.58 -4.95 10.71
CA ASP A 75 8.54 -5.97 10.68
C ASP A 75 9.05 -7.31 11.20
N VAL A 76 8.16 -8.11 11.78
CA VAL A 76 8.54 -9.41 12.35
C VAL A 76 9.12 -10.37 11.30
N PHE A 77 8.77 -10.26 10.02
CA PHE A 77 9.33 -11.12 8.97
C PHE A 77 10.78 -10.76 8.70
N TRP A 78 11.13 -9.48 8.71
CA TRP A 78 12.52 -9.02 8.61
C TRP A 78 13.38 -9.59 9.73
N SER A 79 12.89 -9.54 10.98
CA SER A 79 13.60 -10.10 12.14
C SER A 79 13.87 -11.60 12.00
N HIS A 80 12.95 -12.35 11.37
CA HIS A 80 13.16 -13.77 11.06
C HIS A 80 14.05 -13.98 9.83
N ALA A 81 14.00 -13.09 8.84
CA ALA A 81 14.81 -13.20 7.63
C ALA A 81 16.29 -12.91 7.89
N VAL A 82 16.62 -11.96 8.77
CA VAL A 82 18.02 -11.60 9.06
C VAL A 82 18.75 -12.64 9.91
N CYS A 83 18.03 -13.43 10.70
CA CYS A 83 18.63 -14.47 11.54
C CYS A 83 19.34 -15.53 10.68
N PRO A 84 20.61 -15.89 10.96
CA PRO A 84 21.30 -16.97 10.25
C PRO A 84 20.48 -18.27 10.30
N ALA A 85 20.36 -18.96 9.18
CA ALA A 85 19.45 -20.11 9.08
C ALA A 85 19.87 -21.27 10.01
N ALA A 86 21.16 -21.38 10.30
CA ALA A 86 21.71 -22.35 11.24
C ALA A 86 21.28 -22.07 12.70
N ASP A 87 21.05 -20.80 13.04
CA ASP A 87 20.83 -20.33 14.41
C ASP A 87 19.33 -20.15 14.75
N LEU A 88 18.44 -20.42 13.80
CA LEU A 88 17.00 -20.31 13.98
C LEU A 88 16.49 -21.22 15.11
N SER A 89 15.81 -20.64 16.09
CA SER A 89 15.08 -21.36 17.13
C SER A 89 13.90 -22.16 16.57
N ALA A 90 13.35 -23.07 17.37
CA ALA A 90 12.18 -23.87 16.99
C ALA A 90 10.98 -22.97 16.60
N ASP A 91 10.72 -21.91 17.37
CA ASP A 91 9.64 -20.97 17.12
C ASP A 91 9.88 -20.16 15.84
N GLN A 92 11.12 -19.73 15.60
CA GLN A 92 11.48 -18.99 14.38
C GLN A 92 11.34 -19.87 13.13
N ARG A 93 11.75 -21.14 13.22
CA ARG A 93 11.55 -22.12 12.15
C ARG A 93 10.07 -22.33 11.85
N ALA A 94 9.24 -22.50 12.90
CA ALA A 94 7.80 -22.64 12.76
C ALA A 94 7.16 -21.41 12.12
N PHE A 95 7.57 -20.20 12.54
CA PHE A 95 7.13 -18.94 11.96
C PHE A 95 7.45 -18.86 10.46
N ILE A 96 8.70 -19.14 10.08
CA ILE A 96 9.14 -19.10 8.68
C ILE A 96 8.32 -20.07 7.83
N LEU A 97 8.16 -21.32 8.23
CA LEU A 97 7.35 -22.28 7.46
C LEU A 97 5.88 -21.83 7.35
N ARG A 98 5.33 -21.20 8.39
CA ARG A 98 3.95 -20.71 8.38
C ARG A 98 3.74 -19.51 7.47
N HIS A 99 4.70 -18.57 7.45
CA HIS A 99 4.46 -17.24 6.90
C HIS A 99 5.30 -16.89 5.67
N PHE A 100 6.44 -17.55 5.42
CA PHE A 100 7.32 -17.16 4.32
C PHE A 100 6.80 -17.56 2.94
N PHE A 101 5.68 -18.29 2.87
CA PHE A 101 4.89 -18.51 1.65
C PHE A 101 3.73 -17.53 1.48
N ALA A 102 3.69 -16.43 2.26
CA ALA A 102 2.72 -15.36 2.09
C ALA A 102 3.03 -14.53 0.84
N ALA A 103 2.71 -15.12 -0.31
CA ALA A 103 2.82 -14.60 -1.67
C ALA A 103 1.80 -15.35 -2.53
N ASN A 104 1.46 -14.85 -3.72
CA ASN A 104 0.59 -15.60 -4.63
C ASN A 104 1.31 -16.89 -5.09
N TRP A 105 0.74 -18.05 -4.78
CA TRP A 105 1.42 -19.32 -5.06
C TRP A 105 1.59 -19.59 -6.55
N ASP A 106 0.64 -19.16 -7.40
CA ASP A 106 0.70 -19.45 -8.84
C ASP A 106 1.64 -18.52 -9.58
N THR A 107 1.70 -17.24 -9.19
CA THR A 107 2.47 -16.22 -9.93
C THR A 107 3.78 -15.83 -9.26
N MET A 108 3.99 -16.14 -7.97
CA MET A 108 5.19 -15.74 -7.23
C MET A 108 5.96 -16.91 -6.60
N VAL A 109 5.32 -18.05 -6.36
CA VAL A 109 6.01 -19.24 -5.77
C VAL A 109 6.30 -20.30 -6.83
N ARG A 110 5.25 -20.78 -7.51
CA ARG A 110 5.29 -21.82 -8.55
C ARG A 110 6.30 -21.56 -9.68
N PRO A 111 6.50 -20.32 -10.16
CA PRO A 111 7.48 -20.07 -11.22
C PRO A 111 8.94 -20.36 -10.81
N HIS A 112 9.23 -20.49 -9.52
CA HIS A 112 10.57 -20.69 -9.01
C HIS A 112 10.70 -22.11 -8.44
N GLU A 113 11.37 -23.00 -9.17
CA GLU A 113 11.41 -24.45 -8.89
C GLU A 113 11.75 -24.76 -7.44
N ARG A 114 12.80 -24.13 -6.89
CA ARG A 114 13.22 -24.38 -5.51
C ARG A 114 12.20 -23.88 -4.51
N TYR A 115 11.69 -22.66 -4.67
CA TYR A 115 10.69 -22.09 -3.78
C TYR A 115 9.41 -22.94 -3.76
N TYR A 116 8.97 -23.39 -4.94
CA TYR A 116 7.85 -24.30 -5.08
C TYR A 116 8.10 -25.66 -4.42
N SER A 117 9.30 -26.24 -4.59
CA SER A 117 9.65 -27.51 -3.95
C SER A 117 9.57 -27.43 -2.42
N LEU A 118 9.98 -26.29 -1.82
CA LEU A 118 9.89 -26.04 -0.38
C LEU A 118 8.42 -25.94 0.07
N LEU A 119 7.54 -25.33 -0.72
CA LEU A 119 6.10 -25.31 -0.46
C LEU A 119 5.50 -26.72 -0.48
N ILE A 120 5.89 -27.56 -1.45
CA ILE A 120 5.45 -28.94 -1.54
C ILE A 120 5.95 -29.76 -0.35
N GLN A 121 7.22 -29.62 0.03
CA GLN A 121 7.80 -30.25 1.21
C GLN A 121 7.05 -29.84 2.49
N ARG A 122 6.71 -28.55 2.63
CA ARG A 122 5.92 -28.03 3.75
C ARG A 122 4.50 -28.60 3.78
N GLY A 123 3.93 -28.89 2.61
CA GLY A 123 2.52 -29.24 2.44
C GLY A 123 1.63 -28.00 2.32
N ARG A 124 0.39 -28.14 1.84
CA ARG A 124 -0.53 -26.99 1.61
C ARG A 124 -1.27 -26.53 2.87
N GLN A 125 -1.39 -27.39 3.88
CA GLN A 125 -2.01 -27.08 5.17
C GLN A 125 -1.02 -27.35 6.29
N ILE A 126 -0.94 -26.44 7.26
CA ILE A 126 -0.24 -26.66 8.52
C ILE A 126 -1.32 -26.82 9.56
N GLN A 127 -1.35 -27.97 10.24
CA GLN A 127 -2.20 -28.18 11.40
C GLN A 127 -1.49 -27.66 12.66
N ASP A 128 -2.26 -27.13 13.61
CA ASP A 128 -1.70 -26.72 14.90
C ASP A 128 -1.22 -27.96 15.69
N GLY A 129 -0.04 -27.87 16.30
CA GLY A 129 0.63 -28.97 16.98
C GLY A 129 1.63 -29.78 16.14
N ASP A 130 1.66 -29.58 14.81
CA ASP A 130 2.55 -30.32 13.90
C ASP A 130 3.90 -29.62 13.64
N ALA A 131 4.15 -28.49 14.31
CA ALA A 131 5.27 -27.58 14.01
C ALA A 131 6.64 -28.24 14.18
N GLU A 132 6.89 -28.96 15.27
CA GLU A 132 8.17 -29.64 15.52
C GLU A 132 8.45 -30.75 14.51
N ARG A 133 7.45 -31.58 14.22
CA ARG A 133 7.56 -32.64 13.21
C ARG A 133 7.81 -32.05 11.82
N LEU A 134 7.16 -30.94 11.51
CA LEU A 134 7.30 -30.27 10.23
C LEU A 134 8.69 -29.64 10.08
N THR A 135 9.19 -28.94 11.10
CA THR A 135 10.52 -28.29 11.05
C THR A 135 11.65 -29.31 10.97
N ALA A 136 11.50 -30.49 11.56
CA ALA A 136 12.47 -31.58 11.45
C ALA A 136 12.67 -32.11 10.01
N ARG A 137 11.73 -31.85 9.10
CA ARG A 137 11.83 -32.22 7.68
C ARG A 137 12.68 -31.24 6.86
N PHE A 138 13.11 -30.12 7.44
CA PHE A 138 13.84 -29.05 6.76
C PHE A 138 15.25 -28.90 7.31
N SER A 139 16.23 -28.88 6.41
CA SER A 139 17.62 -28.58 6.73
C SER A 139 17.84 -27.07 6.93
N ALA A 140 18.98 -26.68 7.50
CA ALA A 140 19.37 -25.26 7.59
C ALA A 140 19.43 -24.60 6.21
N GLN A 141 19.88 -25.32 5.17
CA GLN A 141 19.89 -24.81 3.80
C GLN A 141 18.48 -24.63 3.22
N ASP A 142 17.51 -25.49 3.59
CA ASP A 142 16.11 -25.28 3.18
C ASP A 142 15.53 -24.01 3.79
N PHE A 143 15.86 -23.72 5.06
CA PHE A 143 15.48 -22.46 5.71
C PHE A 143 16.14 -21.25 5.07
N LEU A 144 17.44 -21.33 4.77
CA LEU A 144 18.17 -20.26 4.10
C LEU A 144 17.56 -19.97 2.71
N ASP A 145 17.33 -21.02 1.91
CA ASP A 145 16.70 -20.89 0.61
C ASP A 145 15.30 -20.28 0.72
N LEU A 146 14.52 -20.66 1.75
CA LEU A 146 13.19 -20.10 2.00
C LEU A 146 13.23 -18.63 2.43
N GLN A 147 14.16 -18.25 3.32
CA GLN A 147 14.36 -16.86 3.74
C GLN A 147 14.69 -15.97 2.54
N VAL A 148 15.57 -16.44 1.66
CA VAL A 148 15.96 -15.71 0.44
C VAL A 148 14.78 -15.64 -0.54
N TRP A 149 14.14 -16.77 -0.84
CA TRP A 149 13.04 -16.79 -1.81
C TRP A 149 11.82 -15.99 -1.41
N HIS A 150 11.47 -15.99 -0.12
CA HIS A 150 10.41 -15.13 0.39
C HIS A 150 10.66 -13.68 -0.01
N ASN A 151 11.85 -13.15 0.30
CA ASN A 151 12.17 -11.76 0.03
C ASN A 151 12.40 -11.48 -1.47
N LEU A 152 13.03 -12.40 -2.20
CA LEU A 152 13.24 -12.28 -3.66
C LEU A 152 11.92 -12.20 -4.44
N ALA A 153 10.94 -13.05 -4.13
CA ALA A 153 9.66 -13.11 -4.85
C ALA A 153 8.84 -11.81 -4.74
N TRP A 154 9.13 -11.01 -3.70
CA TRP A 154 8.52 -9.71 -3.42
C TRP A 154 9.23 -8.52 -4.06
N PHE A 155 10.18 -8.73 -4.99
CA PHE A 155 10.58 -7.69 -5.92
C PHE A 155 9.63 -7.62 -7.13
N GLY A 156 9.31 -6.41 -7.54
CA GLY A 156 8.57 -6.13 -8.77
C GLY A 156 9.43 -6.33 -10.03
N HIS A 157 8.78 -6.38 -11.19
CA HIS A 157 9.45 -6.57 -12.47
C HIS A 157 10.42 -5.43 -12.77
N ARG A 158 10.06 -4.19 -12.43
CA ARG A 158 10.93 -3.03 -12.66
C ARG A 158 12.05 -2.96 -11.63
N ALA A 159 11.79 -3.34 -10.38
CA ALA A 159 12.88 -3.53 -9.41
C ALA A 159 13.91 -4.56 -9.91
N VAL A 160 13.46 -5.74 -10.37
CA VAL A 160 14.34 -6.77 -10.94
C VAL A 160 15.07 -6.28 -12.20
N ALA A 161 14.45 -5.44 -13.03
CA ALA A 161 15.09 -4.82 -14.19
C ALA A 161 16.18 -3.79 -13.77
N ARG A 162 15.91 -3.02 -12.71
CA ARG A 162 16.79 -1.95 -12.21
C ARG A 162 18.04 -2.49 -11.52
N TYR A 163 17.93 -3.59 -10.78
CA TYR A 163 19.03 -4.18 -9.99
C TYR A 163 19.48 -5.52 -10.60
N PRO A 164 20.62 -5.56 -11.32
CA PRO A 164 21.11 -6.79 -11.95
C PRO A 164 21.36 -7.95 -10.98
N ALA A 165 21.76 -7.65 -9.73
CA ALA A 165 21.96 -8.64 -8.67
C ALA A 165 20.71 -9.50 -8.43
N LEU A 166 19.52 -8.89 -8.42
CA LEU A 166 18.26 -9.64 -8.27
C LEU A 166 18.07 -10.68 -9.37
N ARG A 167 18.41 -10.35 -10.63
CA ARG A 167 18.33 -11.31 -11.74
C ARG A 167 19.33 -12.45 -11.58
N GLN A 168 20.54 -12.15 -11.13
CA GLN A 168 21.56 -13.17 -10.89
C GLN A 168 21.12 -14.14 -9.79
N LEU A 169 20.57 -13.63 -8.69
CA LEU A 169 20.04 -14.42 -7.58
C LEU A 169 18.82 -15.26 -7.98
N ILE A 170 17.88 -14.68 -8.72
CA ILE A 170 16.73 -15.41 -9.28
C ILE A 170 17.21 -16.54 -10.21
N SER A 171 18.21 -16.26 -11.05
CA SER A 171 18.80 -17.26 -11.97
C SER A 171 19.56 -18.37 -11.23
N LYS A 172 20.25 -18.05 -10.13
CA LYS A 172 20.90 -19.04 -9.26
C LYS A 172 19.87 -19.98 -8.64
N GLY A 173 18.80 -19.38 -8.10
CA GLY A 173 17.55 -20.02 -7.72
C GLY A 173 17.58 -21.03 -6.56
N ARG A 174 18.74 -21.44 -6.04
CA ARG A 174 18.88 -22.35 -4.88
C ARG A 174 20.28 -22.30 -4.29
N GLN A 175 20.45 -22.96 -3.15
CA GLN A 175 21.75 -23.06 -2.47
C GLN A 175 22.33 -21.67 -2.21
N PHE A 176 21.47 -20.79 -1.71
CA PHE A 176 21.87 -19.43 -1.38
C PHE A 176 22.81 -19.43 -0.18
N THR A 177 23.62 -18.39 -0.10
CA THR A 177 24.53 -18.12 1.01
C THR A 177 23.93 -17.06 1.94
N GLU A 178 24.47 -16.96 3.15
CA GLU A 178 24.11 -15.89 4.10
C GLU A 178 24.43 -14.50 3.53
N ASP A 179 25.52 -14.35 2.78
CA ASP A 179 25.89 -13.09 2.13
C ASP A 179 24.86 -12.67 1.06
N GLU A 180 24.41 -13.62 0.25
CA GLU A 180 23.35 -13.36 -0.74
C GLU A 180 22.01 -13.05 -0.08
N LYS A 181 21.70 -13.67 1.07
CA LYS A 181 20.53 -13.29 1.88
C LYS A 181 20.63 -11.84 2.33
N HIS A 182 21.80 -11.42 2.83
CA HIS A 182 22.03 -10.03 3.21
C HIS A 182 21.95 -9.09 2.01
N GLU A 183 22.43 -9.49 0.83
CA GLU A 183 22.31 -8.71 -0.41
C GLU A 183 20.84 -8.46 -0.79
N VAL A 184 20.00 -9.49 -0.73
CA VAL A 184 18.54 -9.35 -1.00
C VAL A 184 17.90 -8.37 -0.03
N LEU A 185 18.18 -8.51 1.26
CA LEU A 185 17.63 -7.63 2.30
C LEU A 185 18.13 -6.18 2.14
N ALA A 186 19.41 -6.00 1.83
CA ALA A 186 20.00 -4.69 1.57
C ALA A 186 19.34 -4.01 0.35
N LEU A 187 19.07 -4.74 -0.72
CA LEU A 187 18.38 -4.22 -1.90
C LEU A 187 16.92 -3.81 -1.59
N GLN A 188 16.24 -4.53 -0.69
CA GLN A 188 14.91 -4.09 -0.25
C GLN A 188 15.01 -2.76 0.49
N HIS A 189 15.96 -2.64 1.42
CA HIS A 189 16.19 -1.40 2.16
C HIS A 189 16.56 -0.22 1.24
N GLU A 190 17.40 -0.46 0.23
CA GLU A 190 17.74 0.52 -0.79
C GLU A 190 16.49 1.00 -1.56
N VAL A 191 15.60 0.09 -1.96
CA VAL A 191 14.35 0.43 -2.63
C VAL A 191 13.43 1.28 -1.73
N LEU A 192 13.34 0.96 -0.44
CA LEU A 192 12.59 1.78 0.52
C LEU A 192 13.12 3.21 0.57
N GLY A 193 14.45 3.37 0.65
CA GLY A 193 15.13 4.67 0.64
C GLY A 193 14.91 5.49 -0.64
N GLN A 194 14.72 4.83 -1.78
CA GLN A 194 14.51 5.50 -3.06
C GLN A 194 13.05 5.85 -3.36
N LEU A 195 12.08 5.17 -2.74
CA LEU A 195 10.67 5.25 -3.13
C LEU A 195 10.09 6.66 -3.02
N VAL A 196 10.18 7.27 -1.84
CA VAL A 196 9.64 8.61 -1.59
C VAL A 196 10.38 9.69 -2.41
N PRO A 197 11.73 9.68 -2.48
CA PRO A 197 12.47 10.58 -3.37
C PRO A 197 12.07 10.45 -4.85
N LEU A 198 11.79 9.23 -5.34
CA LEU A 198 11.38 9.01 -6.72
C LEU A 198 10.03 9.65 -7.02
N PHE A 199 9.00 9.42 -6.19
CA PHE A 199 7.70 10.10 -6.35
C PHE A 199 7.84 11.63 -6.24
N LYS A 200 8.69 12.13 -5.35
CA LYS A 200 8.96 13.57 -5.23
C LYS A 200 9.56 14.15 -6.51
N ARG A 201 10.52 13.45 -7.16
CA ARG A 201 11.08 13.89 -8.44
C ARG A 201 10.03 13.92 -9.55
N LEU A 202 9.19 12.88 -9.63
CA LEU A 202 8.10 12.80 -10.62
C LEU A 202 7.09 13.95 -10.44
N ALA A 203 6.78 14.31 -9.19
CA ALA A 203 5.91 15.44 -8.89
C ALA A 203 6.57 16.80 -9.22
N ASN A 204 7.84 16.98 -8.86
CA ASN A 204 8.57 18.22 -9.12
C ASN A 204 8.74 18.53 -10.61
N ARG A 205 8.79 17.51 -11.48
CA ARG A 205 8.81 17.70 -12.94
C ARG A 205 7.43 17.90 -13.56
N GLY A 206 6.37 17.94 -12.74
CA GLY A 206 4.99 18.16 -13.18
C GLY A 206 4.33 16.98 -13.87
N GLN A 207 4.92 15.78 -13.78
CA GLN A 207 4.37 14.60 -14.44
C GLN A 207 3.24 13.96 -13.63
N ILE A 208 3.38 13.93 -12.31
CA ILE A 208 2.33 13.44 -11.42
C ILE A 208 1.85 14.53 -10.47
N GLU A 209 0.59 14.43 -10.08
CA GLU A 209 0.07 15.16 -8.93
C GLU A 209 0.08 14.23 -7.71
N LEU A 210 0.66 14.69 -6.60
CA LEU A 210 0.58 13.98 -5.33
C LEU A 210 -0.61 14.49 -4.51
N SER A 211 -1.45 13.55 -4.06
CA SER A 211 -2.60 13.82 -3.21
C SER A 211 -2.47 13.11 -1.86
N THR A 212 -3.29 13.50 -0.89
CA THR A 212 -3.26 12.96 0.48
C THR A 212 -4.58 12.31 0.88
N THR A 213 -4.64 11.73 2.06
CA THR A 213 -5.82 11.10 2.69
C THR A 213 -5.80 11.49 4.16
N PRO A 214 -6.93 11.50 4.88
CA PRO A 214 -6.95 11.59 6.34
C PRO A 214 -5.86 10.74 7.00
N PHE A 215 -5.13 11.30 7.98
CA PHE A 215 -3.81 10.79 8.37
C PHE A 215 -3.76 9.29 8.66
N PHE A 216 -4.67 8.80 9.50
CA PHE A 216 -4.78 7.38 9.86
C PHE A 216 -5.91 6.65 9.11
N HIS A 217 -6.31 7.17 7.95
CA HIS A 217 -7.37 6.61 7.10
C HIS A 217 -8.75 6.43 7.78
N PRO A 218 -9.22 7.30 8.70
CA PRO A 218 -10.58 7.17 9.22
C PRO A 218 -11.63 7.47 8.15
N ILE A 219 -12.81 6.84 8.28
CA ILE A 219 -14.00 7.18 7.49
C ILE A 219 -14.54 8.53 8.00
N LEU A 220 -14.15 9.63 7.35
CA LEU A 220 -14.45 10.99 7.82
C LEU A 220 -15.94 11.24 8.11
N PRO A 221 -16.91 10.80 7.27
CA PRO A 221 -18.32 11.00 7.58
C PRO A 221 -18.73 10.44 8.95
N LEU A 222 -18.14 9.32 9.38
CA LEU A 222 -18.45 8.69 10.67
C LEU A 222 -17.81 9.43 11.84
N LEU A 223 -16.64 10.06 11.64
CA LEU A 223 -16.08 10.99 12.62
C LEU A 223 -16.95 12.23 12.76
N ILE A 224 -17.36 12.84 11.64
CA ILE A 224 -18.20 14.04 11.66
C ILE A 224 -19.50 13.79 12.41
N ASN A 225 -20.21 12.72 12.05
CA ASN A 225 -21.37 12.24 12.80
C ASN A 225 -21.67 10.79 12.37
N THR A 226 -21.58 9.84 13.32
CA THR A 226 -21.82 8.43 13.00
C THR A 226 -23.27 8.14 12.54
N ASP A 227 -24.26 8.99 12.88
CA ASP A 227 -25.63 8.88 12.33
C ASP A 227 -25.67 9.02 10.80
N PHE A 228 -24.63 9.59 10.17
CA PHE A 228 -24.56 9.73 8.71
C PHE A 228 -24.52 8.38 7.99
N ALA A 229 -24.10 7.29 8.65
CA ALA A 229 -24.23 5.95 8.08
C ALA A 229 -25.69 5.61 7.70
N ARG A 230 -26.68 6.16 8.41
CA ARG A 230 -28.10 5.92 8.11
C ARG A 230 -28.56 6.57 6.80
N ARG A 231 -27.82 7.54 6.25
CA ARG A 231 -28.15 8.17 4.97
C ARG A 231 -28.01 7.21 3.79
N SER A 232 -26.98 6.36 3.82
CA SER A 232 -26.76 5.32 2.81
C SER A 232 -27.36 3.97 3.21
N ARG A 233 -27.46 3.69 4.52
CA ARG A 233 -27.97 2.43 5.07
C ARG A 233 -28.85 2.69 6.31
N PRO A 234 -30.15 2.99 6.13
CA PRO A 234 -31.06 3.43 7.20
C PRO A 234 -31.09 2.54 8.45
N GLU A 235 -31.00 1.22 8.24
CA GLU A 235 -31.06 0.20 9.30
C GLU A 235 -29.71 -0.05 10.00
N SER A 236 -28.67 0.74 9.71
CA SER A 236 -27.35 0.52 10.34
C SER A 236 -27.42 0.73 11.84
N PRO A 237 -26.94 -0.24 12.65
CA PRO A 237 -26.70 0.01 14.07
C PRO A 237 -25.55 1.01 14.17
N VAL A 238 -25.77 2.11 14.86
CA VAL A 238 -24.77 3.17 15.06
C VAL A 238 -24.66 3.49 16.56
N PRO A 239 -23.44 3.70 17.09
CA PRO A 239 -23.28 4.23 18.45
C PRO A 239 -24.00 5.55 18.60
N SER A 240 -24.69 5.74 19.73
CA SER A 240 -25.40 6.98 20.02
C SER A 240 -24.41 8.09 20.42
N GLY A 241 -24.55 9.27 19.80
CA GLY A 241 -23.85 10.48 20.25
C GLY A 241 -22.39 10.62 19.82
N PHE A 242 -21.91 9.81 18.87
CA PHE A 242 -20.54 9.96 18.34
C PHE A 242 -20.50 11.03 17.24
N VAL A 243 -20.09 12.25 17.60
CA VAL A 243 -20.09 13.46 16.75
C VAL A 243 -18.82 14.26 17.01
N HIS A 244 -17.81 14.08 16.15
CA HIS A 244 -16.45 14.63 16.29
C HIS A 244 -15.93 15.27 14.98
N PRO A 245 -16.60 16.33 14.46
CA PRO A 245 -16.13 17.04 13.28
C PRO A 245 -14.75 17.69 13.47
N GLU A 246 -14.33 17.99 14.70
CA GLU A 246 -13.00 18.46 15.06
C GLU A 246 -11.92 17.42 14.77
N ASP A 247 -12.19 16.14 15.00
CA ASP A 247 -11.26 15.05 14.71
C ASP A 247 -11.11 14.84 13.20
N ALA A 248 -12.22 14.93 12.46
CA ALA A 248 -12.18 14.92 10.99
C ALA A 248 -11.30 16.06 10.44
N ARG A 249 -11.44 17.27 10.98
CA ARG A 249 -10.57 18.41 10.62
C ARG A 249 -9.11 18.19 11.04
N MET A 250 -8.87 17.60 12.22
CA MET A 250 -7.52 17.32 12.69
C MET A 250 -6.80 16.32 11.76
N GLN A 251 -7.47 15.23 11.40
CA GLN A 251 -6.94 14.20 10.49
C GLN A 251 -6.55 14.77 9.13
N LEU A 252 -7.33 15.72 8.60
CA LEU A 252 -7.01 16.42 7.36
C LEU A 252 -5.85 17.41 7.52
N ARG A 253 -5.80 18.17 8.62
CA ARG A 253 -4.70 19.11 8.89
C ARG A 253 -3.37 18.39 9.03
N MET A 254 -3.31 17.35 9.87
CA MET A 254 -2.11 16.52 10.04
C MET A 254 -1.64 15.95 8.71
N ALA A 255 -2.57 15.46 7.88
CA ALA A 255 -2.26 14.90 6.57
C ALA A 255 -1.66 15.92 5.60
N ILE A 256 -2.18 17.14 5.59
CA ILE A 256 -1.69 18.25 4.76
C ILE A 256 -0.30 18.71 5.24
N GLU A 257 -0.13 18.88 6.54
CA GLU A 257 1.15 19.30 7.14
C GLU A 257 2.24 18.27 6.86
N PHE A 258 1.95 16.98 7.07
CA PHE A 258 2.89 15.91 6.82
C PHE A 258 3.20 15.73 5.32
N HIS A 259 2.20 15.78 4.45
CA HIS A 259 2.45 15.77 3.00
C HIS A 259 3.38 16.93 2.59
N THR A 260 3.14 18.12 3.14
CA THR A 260 3.95 19.31 2.84
C THR A 260 5.39 19.15 3.33
N SER A 261 5.61 18.57 4.51
CA SER A 261 6.97 18.35 5.03
C SER A 261 7.75 17.32 4.20
N VAL A 262 7.07 16.26 3.72
CA VAL A 262 7.70 15.20 2.93
C VAL A 262 8.01 15.69 1.50
N PHE A 263 7.01 16.23 0.80
CA PHE A 263 7.12 16.55 -0.61
C PHE A 263 7.51 18.01 -0.90
N GLY A 264 7.44 18.90 0.09
CA GLY A 264 7.72 20.34 -0.07
C GLY A 264 6.58 21.12 -0.71
N GLN A 265 5.45 20.49 -1.00
CA GLN A 265 4.27 21.12 -1.60
C GLN A 265 3.01 20.68 -0.86
N ARG A 266 2.05 21.60 -0.71
CA ARG A 266 0.74 21.28 -0.15
C ARG A 266 -0.04 20.41 -1.15
N PRO A 267 -0.72 19.34 -0.70
CA PRO A 267 -1.58 18.57 -1.58
C PRO A 267 -2.79 19.43 -1.95
N VAL A 268 -3.19 19.36 -3.21
CA VAL A 268 -4.40 20.05 -3.73
C VAL A 268 -5.58 19.12 -3.90
N GLY A 269 -5.34 17.81 -3.77
CA GLY A 269 -6.31 16.74 -3.85
C GLY A 269 -6.36 15.91 -2.58
N VAL A 270 -7.52 15.35 -2.29
CA VAL A 270 -7.70 14.34 -1.24
C VAL A 270 -8.38 13.09 -1.80
N TRP A 271 -7.93 11.92 -1.36
CA TRP A 271 -8.71 10.70 -1.44
C TRP A 271 -9.32 10.45 -0.05
N PRO A 272 -10.61 10.74 0.16
CA PRO A 272 -11.31 10.34 1.38
C PRO A 272 -11.21 8.81 1.55
N SER A 273 -10.98 8.35 2.77
CA SER A 273 -10.88 6.91 3.08
C SER A 273 -12.08 6.16 2.51
N GLU A 274 -11.83 5.13 1.70
CA GLU A 274 -12.85 4.35 0.99
C GLU A 274 -13.80 5.20 0.11
N GLY A 275 -13.33 6.34 -0.42
CA GLY A 275 -14.16 7.25 -1.22
C GLY A 275 -15.32 7.89 -0.44
N ALA A 276 -15.35 7.75 0.88
CA ALA A 276 -16.48 8.13 1.72
C ALA A 276 -16.60 9.65 1.87
N VAL A 277 -17.76 10.19 1.49
CA VAL A 277 -18.05 11.63 1.56
C VAL A 277 -19.42 11.91 2.19
N CYS A 278 -19.57 13.13 2.71
CA CYS A 278 -20.85 13.71 3.10
C CYS A 278 -20.88 15.21 2.75
N PRO A 279 -22.06 15.84 2.60
CA PRO A 279 -22.14 17.27 2.30
C PRO A 279 -21.36 18.15 3.30
N GLU A 280 -21.35 17.77 4.58
CA GLU A 280 -20.67 18.48 5.67
C GLU A 280 -19.15 18.47 5.53
N LEU A 281 -18.57 17.49 4.82
CA LEU A 281 -17.14 17.41 4.57
C LEU A 281 -16.67 18.48 3.56
N VAL A 282 -17.51 18.84 2.59
CA VAL A 282 -17.16 19.77 1.50
C VAL A 282 -16.64 21.12 2.00
N PRO A 283 -17.33 21.85 2.92
CA PRO A 283 -16.80 23.11 3.44
C PRO A 283 -15.48 22.93 4.19
N MET A 284 -15.29 21.82 4.92
CA MET A 284 -14.03 21.55 5.62
C MET A 284 -12.86 21.39 4.64
N LEU A 285 -13.07 20.70 3.52
CA LEU A 285 -12.06 20.54 2.48
C LEU A 285 -11.70 21.90 1.84
N ALA A 286 -12.72 22.71 1.52
CA ALA A 286 -12.53 24.04 0.93
C ALA A 286 -11.75 24.98 1.86
N GLU A 287 -12.09 25.02 3.16
CA GLU A 287 -11.39 25.80 4.19
C GLU A 287 -9.91 25.43 4.29
N LEU A 288 -9.57 24.14 4.09
CA LEU A 288 -8.21 23.63 4.14
C LEU A 288 -7.41 23.82 2.83
N GLY A 289 -8.05 24.38 1.80
CA GLY A 289 -7.46 24.64 0.49
C GLY A 289 -7.41 23.43 -0.43
N ILE A 290 -8.15 22.36 -0.13
CA ILE A 290 -8.28 21.19 -1.00
C ILE A 290 -9.22 21.55 -2.17
N ARG A 291 -8.75 21.32 -3.39
CA ARG A 291 -9.45 21.70 -4.64
C ARG A 291 -10.24 20.56 -5.25
N TRP A 292 -9.88 19.31 -4.92
CA TRP A 292 -10.63 18.15 -5.39
C TRP A 292 -10.62 16.99 -4.40
N ALA A 293 -11.67 16.17 -4.47
CA ALA A 293 -11.79 14.90 -3.77
C ALA A 293 -12.21 13.78 -4.73
N ALA A 294 -11.71 12.56 -4.49
CA ALA A 294 -12.16 11.37 -5.20
C ALA A 294 -13.34 10.70 -4.48
N THR A 295 -14.34 10.20 -5.22
CA THR A 295 -15.47 9.44 -4.66
C THR A 295 -16.08 8.50 -5.70
N ASP A 296 -17.04 7.68 -5.30
CA ASP A 296 -17.65 6.65 -6.13
C ASP A 296 -18.71 7.20 -7.12
N GLU A 297 -18.88 6.51 -8.25
CA GLU A 297 -19.91 6.86 -9.25
C GLU A 297 -21.34 6.68 -8.72
N GLY A 298 -21.58 5.75 -7.80
CA GLY A 298 -22.86 5.53 -7.13
C GLY A 298 -23.25 6.70 -6.24
N ILE A 299 -22.28 7.34 -5.58
CA ILE A 299 -22.50 8.58 -4.82
C ILE A 299 -22.94 9.69 -5.76
N LEU A 300 -22.32 9.82 -6.93
CA LEU A 300 -22.79 10.78 -7.92
C LEU A 300 -24.21 10.44 -8.40
N ALA A 301 -24.49 9.17 -8.71
CA ALA A 301 -25.82 8.72 -9.14
C ALA A 301 -26.91 9.11 -8.14
N ALA A 302 -26.66 8.89 -6.85
CA ALA A 302 -27.58 9.27 -5.79
C ALA A 302 -27.73 10.79 -5.63
N SER A 303 -26.75 11.56 -6.11
CA SER A 303 -26.69 13.02 -5.97
C SER A 303 -27.30 13.79 -7.15
N VAL A 304 -27.42 13.17 -8.33
CA VAL A 304 -27.98 13.82 -9.53
C VAL A 304 -29.27 13.17 -10.01
N LYS A 305 -30.31 13.97 -10.27
CA LYS A 305 -31.65 13.47 -10.63
C LYS A 305 -31.75 12.80 -12.01
N GLU A 306 -30.83 13.11 -12.93
CA GLU A 306 -30.97 12.78 -14.36
C GLU A 306 -29.97 11.72 -14.86
N TRP A 307 -29.11 11.18 -13.99
CA TRP A 307 -28.14 10.17 -14.39
C TRP A 307 -28.57 8.78 -13.93
N ASN A 308 -28.74 7.87 -14.88
CA ASN A 308 -29.04 6.47 -14.62
C ASN A 308 -27.99 5.58 -15.29
N ARG A 309 -27.18 4.90 -14.48
CA ARG A 309 -26.10 3.99 -14.91
C ARG A 309 -26.54 2.95 -15.95
N THR A 310 -27.77 2.46 -15.85
CA THR A 310 -28.30 1.42 -16.76
C THR A 310 -28.84 1.96 -18.09
N ARG A 311 -29.21 3.24 -18.17
CA ARG A 311 -29.81 3.85 -19.38
C ARG A 311 -28.84 4.76 -20.13
N SER A 312 -27.92 5.40 -19.41
CA SER A 312 -26.98 6.36 -19.98
C SER A 312 -25.73 5.64 -20.47
N ARG A 313 -25.72 5.16 -21.73
CA ARG A 313 -24.48 4.85 -22.48
C ARG A 313 -23.66 6.13 -22.81
N VAL A 314 -23.95 7.23 -22.12
CA VAL A 314 -23.41 8.57 -22.35
C VAL A 314 -22.45 8.88 -21.20
N PRO A 315 -21.19 9.24 -21.47
CA PRO A 315 -20.27 9.71 -20.44
C PRO A 315 -20.86 10.91 -19.72
N LEU A 316 -20.67 10.95 -18.41
CA LEU A 316 -21.05 12.06 -17.54
C LEU A 316 -20.62 13.43 -18.11
N PRO A 317 -21.32 14.53 -17.78
CA PRO A 317 -20.72 15.84 -17.89
C PRO A 317 -19.41 15.83 -17.09
N ARG A 318 -18.32 16.25 -17.73
CA ARG A 318 -16.92 16.08 -17.29
C ARG A 318 -16.54 16.70 -15.92
N SER A 319 -17.50 17.21 -15.15
CA SER A 319 -17.32 17.75 -13.80
C SER A 319 -18.69 18.22 -13.30
N GLY A 320 -19.13 17.73 -12.15
CA GLY A 320 -20.12 18.47 -11.35
C GLY A 320 -19.38 19.62 -10.67
N ALA A 321 -19.48 20.83 -11.19
CA ALA A 321 -18.85 22.00 -10.58
C ALA A 321 -19.72 22.50 -9.42
N LEU A 322 -19.34 22.17 -8.18
CA LEU A 322 -19.69 23.00 -7.02
C LEU A 322 -18.63 24.12 -6.94
N GLY A 323 -18.76 25.12 -7.83
CA GLY A 323 -17.82 26.25 -7.92
C GLY A 323 -16.42 25.89 -8.46
N ARG A 324 -15.34 26.42 -7.85
CA ARG A 324 -13.94 26.19 -8.26
C ARG A 324 -13.40 24.78 -7.93
N HIS A 325 -14.21 23.91 -7.33
CA HIS A 325 -13.79 22.63 -6.75
C HIS A 325 -14.28 21.49 -7.65
N ARG A 326 -13.45 20.48 -7.88
CA ARG A 326 -13.76 19.33 -8.76
C ARG A 326 -13.92 18.07 -7.93
N ILE A 327 -14.96 17.27 -8.15
CA ILE A 327 -15.06 15.92 -7.61
C ILE A 327 -14.75 14.96 -8.76
N TYR A 328 -13.71 14.14 -8.60
CA TYR A 328 -13.36 13.11 -9.58
C TYR A 328 -13.97 11.78 -9.14
N LEU A 329 -14.54 11.07 -10.10
CA LEU A 329 -15.24 9.83 -9.85
C LEU A 329 -14.30 8.67 -10.12
N CYS A 330 -14.18 7.77 -9.15
CA CYS A 330 -13.48 6.51 -9.31
C CYS A 330 -14.54 5.40 -9.32
N PRO A 331 -14.60 4.56 -10.36
CA PRO A 331 -15.34 3.31 -10.27
C PRO A 331 -14.63 2.40 -9.25
N GLU A 332 -15.38 1.90 -8.26
CA GLU A 332 -14.90 0.82 -7.36
C GLU A 332 -14.67 -0.50 -8.10
#